data_AF-A0A2H0A987-F1
#
_entry.id   AF-A0A2H0A987-F1
#
_cell.length_a   1.000
_cell.length_b   1.000
_cell.length_c   1.000
_cell.angle_alpha   90.00
_cell.angle_beta   90.00
_cell.angle_gamma   90.00
#
_symmetry.space_group_name_H-M   'P 1'
#
loop_
_entity.id
_entity.type
_entity.pdbx_description
1 polymer ?
#
loop_
_entity_poly.entity_id
_entity_poly.type
_entity_poly.pdbx_seq_one_letter_code
_entity_poly.pdbx_strand_id
1 'polypeptide(L)'
;MTALTRKFIKSFVFLVGCLFLAISPGFAGSVRQAVYDGQFYPENADELTALIRKYTELAGKTPFTFPAGAILKALILPHAGYVYSGWTAAHASKVLKNQSYKKIIIMGPDHRVGFANCAVSDAPAYETSLGKVLLHPDAGNLRENHSNLFKSVPKSDAMEHCIEVQLPFLQHYLKDFAIVPIVMGPGDAALYAGAINGLLDSETLIVVSSDLSHYLPQDQAISTDRETIRHIVDRDIESLSLKNQIACGIIPIQVLTRLALDHGWQPLLLHYSNSGDTAGPKDSVVGYAAIAYFKMPDTPLQKGSRLMDKKKGELLLKLARKTIADRLHIQIKEAEDSSAGLSDESFTAR
;
A
#
# COMPACT_ATOMS: atom_id res chain seq x y z
N MET A 1 -23.88 -33.49 -87.11
CA MET A 1 -24.34 -34.82 -86.65
C MET A 1 -23.59 -35.16 -85.37
N THR A 2 -24.34 -35.40 -84.29
CA THR A 2 -24.01 -36.16 -83.06
C THR A 2 -22.72 -35.78 -82.29
N ALA A 3 -22.78 -34.96 -81.23
CA ALA A 3 -23.27 -35.21 -79.86
C ALA A 3 -22.22 -35.84 -78.93
N LEU A 4 -21.86 -35.16 -77.83
CA LEU A 4 -22.09 -35.61 -76.43
C LEU A 4 -21.35 -34.71 -75.40
N THR A 5 -22.14 -34.07 -74.54
CA THR A 5 -21.96 -33.86 -73.08
C THR A 5 -20.63 -33.34 -72.50
N ARG A 6 -20.66 -32.14 -71.91
CA ARG A 6 -19.81 -31.75 -70.78
C ARG A 6 -20.68 -31.22 -69.62
N LYS A 7 -20.58 -31.90 -68.48
CA LYS A 7 -21.21 -31.60 -67.19
C LYS A 7 -20.55 -30.39 -66.52
N PHE A 8 -21.38 -29.55 -65.91
CA PHE A 8 -20.99 -28.52 -64.94
C PHE A 8 -20.46 -29.16 -63.65
N ILE A 9 -19.26 -28.77 -63.22
CA ILE A 9 -18.73 -29.04 -61.87
C ILE A 9 -18.79 -27.71 -61.11
N LYS A 10 -19.62 -27.66 -60.07
CA LYS A 10 -19.62 -26.57 -59.07
C LYS A 10 -18.55 -26.89 -58.03
N SER A 11 -17.54 -26.04 -57.89
CA SER A 11 -16.59 -26.09 -56.78
C SER A 11 -17.28 -25.65 -55.48
N PHE A 12 -17.32 -26.55 -54.50
CA PHE A 12 -17.74 -26.26 -53.12
C PHE A 12 -16.46 -26.09 -52.29
N VAL A 13 -16.14 -24.86 -51.89
CA VAL A 13 -15.06 -24.58 -50.93
C VAL A 13 -15.67 -24.64 -49.54
N PHE A 14 -15.30 -25.67 -48.77
CA PHE A 14 -15.70 -25.82 -47.37
C PHE A 14 -14.72 -25.02 -46.50
N LEU A 15 -15.11 -23.81 -46.08
CA LEU A 15 -14.35 -23.02 -45.11
C LEU A 15 -14.74 -23.50 -43.70
N VAL A 16 -13.90 -24.33 -43.09
CA VAL A 16 -14.02 -24.70 -41.67
C VAL A 16 -13.64 -23.48 -40.83
N GLY A 17 -14.65 -22.76 -40.33
CA GLY A 17 -14.46 -21.75 -39.30
C GLY A 17 -14.25 -22.43 -37.95
N CYS A 18 -13.01 -22.47 -37.47
CA CYS A 18 -12.71 -22.79 -36.07
C CYS A 18 -13.21 -21.62 -35.19
N LEU A 19 -14.44 -21.76 -34.69
CA LEU A 19 -14.98 -20.93 -33.63
C LEU A 19 -14.25 -21.30 -32.33
N PHE A 20 -13.23 -20.52 -31.97
CA PHE A 20 -12.67 -20.56 -30.61
C PHE A 20 -13.73 -20.02 -29.66
N LEU A 21 -14.59 -20.91 -29.15
CA LEU A 21 -15.39 -20.65 -27.96
C LEU A 21 -14.42 -20.49 -26.79
N ALA A 22 -14.15 -19.24 -26.41
CA ALA A 22 -13.55 -18.94 -25.12
C ALA A 22 -14.53 -19.44 -24.05
N ILE A 23 -14.23 -20.59 -23.47
CA ILE A 23 -14.96 -21.13 -22.32
C ILE A 23 -14.56 -20.24 -21.14
N SER A 24 -15.38 -19.22 -20.87
CA SER A 24 -15.32 -18.51 -19.58
C SER A 24 -15.67 -19.54 -18.50
N PRO A 25 -14.78 -19.81 -17.52
CA PRO A 25 -15.13 -20.68 -16.41
C PRO A 25 -16.35 -20.10 -15.70
N GLY A 26 -17.43 -20.87 -15.65
CA GLY A 26 -18.62 -20.50 -14.90
C GLY A 26 -18.30 -20.48 -13.42
N PHE A 27 -18.23 -19.28 -12.83
CA PHE A 27 -18.03 -19.11 -11.40
C PHE A 27 -19.33 -19.43 -10.67
N ALA A 28 -19.31 -20.42 -9.76
CA ALA A 28 -20.47 -20.83 -8.97
C ALA A 28 -20.81 -19.87 -7.81
N GLY A 29 -20.06 -18.77 -7.64
CA GLY A 29 -20.32 -17.71 -6.64
C GLY A 29 -20.67 -16.39 -7.30
N SER A 30 -21.50 -15.57 -6.65
CA SER A 30 -21.82 -14.22 -7.13
C SER A 30 -20.59 -13.31 -7.01
N VAL A 31 -20.19 -12.68 -8.13
CA VAL A 31 -19.15 -11.62 -8.16
C VAL A 31 -19.56 -10.48 -7.22
N ARG A 32 -18.61 -9.97 -6.42
CA ARG A 32 -18.86 -8.80 -5.59
C ARG A 32 -18.92 -7.56 -6.48
N GLN A 33 -20.10 -6.95 -6.54
CA GLN A 33 -20.34 -5.75 -7.34
C GLN A 33 -19.55 -4.54 -6.80
N ALA A 34 -19.26 -3.60 -7.69
CA ALA A 34 -18.83 -2.26 -7.29
C ALA A 34 -20.03 -1.51 -6.73
N VAL A 35 -19.92 -1.03 -5.50
CA VAL A 35 -21.03 -0.37 -4.79
C VAL A 35 -20.79 1.12 -4.57
N TYR A 36 -19.59 1.59 -4.90
CA TYR A 36 -19.19 2.99 -4.81
C TYR A 36 -18.79 3.62 -6.16
N ASP A 37 -19.01 2.90 -7.26
CA ASP A 37 -19.04 3.46 -8.62
C ASP A 37 -20.00 4.67 -8.66
N GLY A 38 -19.56 5.77 -9.28
CA GLY A 38 -20.32 7.02 -9.38
C GLY A 38 -20.38 7.84 -8.08
N GLN A 39 -19.88 7.31 -6.95
CA GLN A 39 -19.87 8.02 -5.66
C GLN A 39 -18.44 8.39 -5.25
N PHE A 40 -17.56 7.40 -5.11
CA PHE A 40 -16.19 7.63 -4.65
C PHE A 40 -15.24 7.83 -5.83
N TYR A 41 -15.60 7.28 -6.99
CA TYR A 41 -14.85 7.40 -8.23
C TYR A 41 -15.83 7.27 -9.41
N PRO A 42 -15.48 7.76 -10.62
CA PRO A 42 -16.39 7.72 -11.76
C PRO A 42 -16.83 6.30 -12.14
N GLU A 43 -18.12 6.12 -12.46
CA GLU A 43 -18.68 4.84 -12.97
C GLU A 43 -18.30 4.55 -14.43
N ASN A 44 -17.93 5.59 -15.19
CA ASN A 44 -17.50 5.43 -16.56
C ASN A 44 -16.01 5.05 -16.60
N ALA A 45 -15.68 3.94 -17.26
CA ALA A 45 -14.32 3.41 -17.34
C ALA A 45 -13.30 4.40 -17.94
N ASP A 46 -13.69 5.15 -18.98
CA ASP A 46 -12.82 6.11 -19.65
C ASP A 46 -12.58 7.34 -18.76
N GLU A 47 -13.63 7.84 -18.10
CA GLU A 47 -13.52 8.95 -17.14
C GLU A 47 -12.64 8.57 -15.94
N LEU A 48 -12.86 7.37 -15.37
CA LEU A 48 -12.05 6.84 -14.28
C LEU A 48 -10.58 6.70 -14.68
N THR A 49 -10.32 6.14 -15.87
CA THR A 49 -8.97 5.99 -16.42
C THR A 49 -8.30 7.34 -16.63
N ALA A 50 -9.02 8.32 -17.17
CA ALA A 50 -8.52 9.67 -17.38
C ALA A 50 -8.23 10.39 -16.05
N LEU A 51 -9.10 10.22 -15.05
CA LEU A 51 -8.90 10.79 -13.71
C LEU A 51 -7.65 10.21 -13.02
N ILE A 52 -7.50 8.89 -13.03
CA ILE A 52 -6.31 8.23 -12.47
C ILE A 52 -5.05 8.70 -13.18
N ARG A 53 -5.07 8.77 -14.52
CA ARG A 53 -3.93 9.27 -15.32
C ARG A 53 -3.57 10.71 -14.95
N LYS A 54 -4.55 11.59 -14.82
CA LYS A 54 -4.33 12.98 -14.40
C LYS A 54 -3.64 13.02 -13.03
N TYR A 55 -4.12 12.26 -12.04
CA TYR A 55 -3.50 12.25 -10.72
C TYR A 55 -2.10 11.64 -10.71
N THR A 56 -1.86 10.59 -11.50
CA THR A 56 -0.52 9.97 -11.57
C THR A 56 0.48 10.86 -12.30
N GLU A 57 0.07 11.60 -13.33
CA GLU A 57 0.89 12.64 -13.97
C GLU A 57 1.24 13.77 -13.01
N LEU A 58 0.28 14.24 -12.21
CA LEU A 58 0.53 15.24 -11.17
C LEU A 58 1.48 14.73 -10.09
N ALA A 59 1.24 13.52 -9.58
CA ALA A 59 2.10 12.87 -8.59
C ALA A 59 3.52 12.61 -9.14
N GLY A 60 3.66 12.41 -10.45
CA GLY A 60 4.95 12.26 -11.13
C GLY A 60 5.85 13.50 -11.05
N LYS A 61 5.28 14.67 -10.77
CA LYS A 61 6.04 15.92 -10.58
C LYS A 61 6.71 16.02 -9.21
N THR A 62 6.27 15.23 -8.24
CA THR A 62 6.88 15.16 -6.91
C THR A 62 8.15 14.30 -6.99
N PRO A 63 9.35 14.89 -6.80
CA PRO A 63 10.60 14.17 -6.90
C PRO A 63 10.70 13.18 -5.75
N PHE A 64 10.91 11.90 -6.09
CA PHE A 64 11.19 10.87 -5.12
C PHE A 64 12.21 9.89 -5.72
N THR A 65 13.22 9.52 -4.93
CA THR A 65 14.29 8.62 -5.38
C THR A 65 14.07 7.25 -4.76
N PHE A 66 13.80 6.26 -5.59
CA PHE A 66 13.74 4.87 -5.15
C PHE A 66 15.10 4.43 -4.61
N PRO A 67 15.15 3.75 -3.46
CA PRO A 67 16.40 3.17 -3.01
C PRO A 67 16.89 2.15 -4.05
N ALA A 68 18.11 2.36 -4.56
CA ALA A 68 18.65 1.54 -5.64
C ALA A 68 18.70 0.06 -5.24
N GLY A 69 18.19 -0.82 -6.11
CA GLY A 69 18.15 -2.27 -5.87
C GLY A 69 17.14 -2.72 -4.80
N ALA A 70 16.31 -1.82 -4.27
CA ALA A 70 15.29 -2.19 -3.30
C ALA A 70 14.03 -2.75 -3.98
N ILE A 71 13.38 -3.69 -3.30
CA ILE A 71 12.19 -4.40 -3.78
C ILE A 71 10.98 -3.85 -3.02
N LEU A 72 9.97 -3.35 -3.73
CA LEU A 72 8.72 -2.93 -3.10
C LEU A 72 8.01 -4.16 -2.50
N LYS A 73 7.51 -4.02 -1.26
CA LYS A 73 6.85 -5.10 -0.50
C LYS A 73 5.49 -4.73 0.03
N ALA A 74 5.25 -3.46 0.33
CA ALA A 74 3.92 -3.01 0.70
C ALA A 74 3.66 -1.54 0.34
N LEU A 75 2.39 -1.17 0.31
CA LEU A 75 1.90 0.20 0.20
C LEU A 75 0.84 0.47 1.26
N ILE A 76 0.78 1.71 1.75
CA ILE A 76 -0.38 2.29 2.44
C ILE A 76 -0.99 3.35 1.51
N LEU A 77 -2.30 3.25 1.27
CA LEU A 77 -3.08 4.17 0.44
C LEU A 77 -4.36 4.62 1.17
N PRO A 78 -4.81 5.88 0.96
CA PRO A 78 -6.08 6.36 1.47
C PRO A 78 -7.29 5.80 0.68
N HIS A 79 -8.47 5.78 1.29
CA HIS A 79 -9.71 5.24 0.69
C HIS A 79 -10.93 6.18 0.71
N ALA A 80 -10.77 7.47 1.03
CA ALA A 80 -11.83 8.43 0.73
C ALA A 80 -12.10 8.53 -0.79
N GLY A 81 -13.16 9.25 -1.17
CA GLY A 81 -13.47 9.52 -2.58
C GLY A 81 -12.30 10.19 -3.32
N TYR A 82 -12.11 9.83 -4.59
CA TYR A 82 -10.96 10.23 -5.42
C TYR A 82 -10.84 11.74 -5.63
N VAL A 83 -11.94 12.49 -5.48
CA VAL A 83 -11.90 13.95 -5.48
C VAL A 83 -11.10 14.51 -4.30
N TYR A 84 -11.04 13.78 -3.17
CA TYR A 84 -10.32 14.19 -1.97
C TYR A 84 -8.94 13.53 -1.86
N SER A 85 -8.90 12.20 -1.95
CA SER A 85 -7.70 11.40 -1.63
C SER A 85 -6.96 10.85 -2.86
N GLY A 86 -7.58 10.91 -4.05
CA GLY A 86 -7.07 10.28 -5.26
C GLY A 86 -5.68 10.76 -5.67
N TRP A 87 -5.36 12.03 -5.41
CA TRP A 87 -4.03 12.57 -5.64
C TRP A 87 -2.96 11.96 -4.71
N THR A 88 -3.30 11.69 -3.45
CA THR A 88 -2.42 11.00 -2.51
C THR A 88 -2.31 9.52 -2.86
N ALA A 89 -3.41 8.84 -3.18
CA ALA A 89 -3.38 7.45 -3.67
C ALA A 89 -2.53 7.29 -4.94
N ALA A 90 -2.52 8.28 -5.83
CA ALA A 90 -1.65 8.30 -7.01
C ALA A 90 -0.15 8.32 -6.68
N HIS A 91 0.26 8.95 -5.57
CA HIS A 91 1.66 8.93 -5.13
C HIS A 91 2.11 7.55 -4.65
N ALA A 92 1.24 6.77 -4.02
CA ALA A 92 1.55 5.39 -3.64
C ALA A 92 1.55 4.46 -4.85
N SER A 93 0.51 4.54 -5.68
CA SER A 93 0.35 3.63 -6.83
C SER A 93 1.39 3.87 -7.94
N LYS A 94 1.92 5.09 -8.12
CA LYS A 94 2.97 5.33 -9.13
C LYS A 94 4.24 4.50 -8.93
N VAL A 95 4.49 4.01 -7.71
CA VAL A 95 5.63 3.13 -7.40
C VAL A 95 5.48 1.76 -8.08
N LEU A 96 4.26 1.37 -8.46
CA LEU A 96 3.97 0.14 -9.19
C LEU A 96 4.34 0.20 -10.67
N LYS A 97 4.74 1.36 -11.18
CA LYS A 97 5.16 1.49 -12.58
C LYS A 97 6.32 0.54 -12.86
N ASN A 98 6.17 -0.31 -13.88
CA ASN A 98 7.11 -1.36 -14.29
C ASN A 98 7.36 -2.43 -13.22
N GLN A 99 6.50 -2.54 -12.20
CA GLN A 99 6.50 -3.66 -11.26
C GLN A 99 5.51 -4.73 -11.72
N SER A 100 5.69 -5.95 -11.23
CA SER A 100 4.76 -7.06 -11.48
C SER A 100 4.54 -7.83 -10.18
N TYR A 101 3.28 -8.04 -9.84
CA TYR A 101 2.85 -8.85 -8.71
C TYR A 101 1.68 -9.72 -9.15
N LYS A 102 1.68 -10.99 -8.74
CA LYS A 102 0.60 -11.94 -9.05
C LYS A 102 -0.44 -12.02 -7.95
N LYS A 103 -0.02 -11.73 -6.71
CA LYS A 103 -0.87 -11.78 -5.52
C LYS A 103 -0.82 -10.46 -4.78
N ILE A 104 -1.98 -9.87 -4.56
CA ILE A 104 -2.13 -8.65 -3.76
C ILE A 104 -2.91 -8.99 -2.50
N ILE A 105 -2.24 -8.97 -1.35
CA ILE A 105 -2.95 -9.05 -0.06
C ILE A 105 -3.39 -7.64 0.27
N ILE A 106 -4.70 -7.37 0.18
CA ILE A 106 -5.26 -6.04 0.41
C ILE A 106 -6.06 -6.05 1.71
N MET A 107 -5.68 -5.14 2.62
CA MET A 107 -6.18 -5.09 3.99
C MET A 107 -6.78 -3.72 4.28
N GLY A 108 -7.97 -3.68 4.86
CA GLY A 108 -8.62 -2.43 5.25
C GLY A 108 -9.48 -2.59 6.51
N PRO A 109 -9.91 -1.50 7.14
CA PRO A 109 -10.74 -1.56 8.33
C PRO A 109 -12.20 -1.94 8.02
N ASP A 110 -12.89 -2.46 9.03
CA ASP A 110 -14.36 -2.59 9.06
C ASP A 110 -15.00 -1.25 9.48
N HIS A 111 -15.74 -0.61 8.57
CA HIS A 111 -16.48 0.63 8.85
C HIS A 111 -17.96 0.41 9.24
N ARG A 112 -18.46 -0.83 9.14
CA ARG A 112 -19.91 -1.08 9.01
C ARG A 112 -20.44 -2.05 10.03
N VAL A 113 -19.87 -3.24 10.08
CA VAL A 113 -20.50 -4.40 10.71
C VAL A 113 -20.11 -4.50 12.18
N GLY A 114 -18.90 -4.06 12.54
CA GLY A 114 -18.35 -4.18 13.88
C GLY A 114 -18.02 -5.62 14.25
N PHE A 115 -17.57 -6.45 13.30
CA PHE A 115 -17.22 -7.84 13.60
C PHE A 115 -15.87 -7.95 14.32
N ALA A 116 -15.70 -9.00 15.14
CA ALA A 116 -14.41 -9.31 15.73
C ALA A 116 -13.51 -10.05 14.73
N ASN A 117 -12.20 -9.82 14.82
CA ASN A 117 -11.19 -10.37 13.94
C ASN A 117 -11.32 -9.94 12.47
N CYS A 118 -11.10 -10.87 11.53
CA CYS A 118 -10.97 -10.56 10.12
C CYS A 118 -12.07 -11.27 9.31
N ALA A 119 -12.51 -10.60 8.25
CA ALA A 119 -13.39 -11.14 7.24
C ALA A 119 -12.67 -11.19 5.89
N VAL A 120 -12.84 -12.29 5.17
CA VAL A 120 -12.23 -12.54 3.86
C VAL A 120 -13.32 -12.99 2.90
N SER A 121 -13.50 -12.26 1.80
CA SER A 121 -14.60 -12.52 0.88
C SER A 121 -14.49 -13.90 0.22
N ASP A 122 -15.62 -14.59 0.09
CA ASP A 122 -15.78 -15.87 -0.61
C ASP A 122 -16.29 -15.70 -2.05
N ALA A 123 -16.47 -14.45 -2.50
CA ALA A 123 -16.79 -14.15 -3.89
C ALA A 123 -15.64 -14.58 -4.82
N PRO A 124 -15.91 -14.98 -6.06
CA PRO A 124 -14.86 -15.37 -7.01
C PRO A 124 -14.03 -14.16 -7.51
N ALA A 125 -14.61 -12.97 -7.50
CA ALA A 125 -14.00 -11.75 -8.01
C ALA A 125 -14.67 -10.50 -7.41
N TYR A 126 -13.96 -9.38 -7.46
CA TYR A 126 -14.49 -8.03 -7.24
C TYR A 126 -14.63 -7.34 -8.60
N GLU A 127 -15.74 -6.63 -8.79
CA GLU A 127 -15.99 -5.80 -9.97
C GLU A 127 -15.66 -4.34 -9.66
N THR A 128 -15.26 -3.63 -10.71
CA THR A 128 -15.05 -2.17 -10.74
C THR A 128 -15.45 -1.68 -12.13
N SER A 129 -15.58 -0.37 -12.29
CA SER A 129 -15.68 0.26 -13.61
C SER A 129 -14.56 -0.11 -14.60
N LEU A 130 -13.38 -0.56 -14.14
CA LEU A 130 -12.27 -0.99 -15.02
C LEU A 130 -12.27 -2.50 -15.30
N GLY A 131 -13.28 -3.22 -14.83
CA GLY A 131 -13.43 -4.67 -14.96
C GLY A 131 -13.15 -5.42 -13.67
N LYS A 132 -13.06 -6.75 -13.79
CA LYS A 132 -13.02 -7.68 -12.65
C LYS A 132 -11.59 -7.96 -12.17
N VAL A 133 -11.45 -8.15 -10.87
CA VAL A 133 -10.24 -8.61 -10.20
C VAL A 133 -10.55 -9.92 -9.48
N LEU A 134 -9.88 -11.01 -9.86
CA LEU A 134 -10.13 -12.33 -9.28
C LEU A 134 -9.62 -12.42 -7.84
N LEU A 135 -10.26 -13.25 -7.02
CA LEU A 135 -9.70 -13.63 -5.73
C LEU A 135 -8.64 -14.72 -5.92
N HIS A 136 -7.55 -14.60 -5.17
CA HIS A 136 -6.50 -15.60 -5.10
C HIS A 136 -6.97 -16.77 -4.22
N PRO A 137 -6.60 -18.04 -4.51
CA PRO A 137 -6.96 -19.21 -3.69
C PRO A 137 -6.60 -19.07 -2.21
N ASP A 138 -5.56 -18.29 -1.90
CA ASP A 138 -5.15 -18.01 -0.52
C ASP A 138 -6.24 -17.31 0.31
N ALA A 139 -7.23 -16.66 -0.31
CA ALA A 139 -8.41 -16.16 0.41
C ALA A 139 -9.21 -17.31 1.05
N GLY A 140 -9.36 -18.44 0.34
CA GLY A 140 -9.96 -19.66 0.87
C GLY A 140 -9.07 -20.30 1.93
N ASN A 141 -7.78 -20.47 1.62
CA ASN A 141 -6.80 -21.07 2.55
C ASN A 141 -6.75 -20.32 3.89
N LEU A 142 -6.85 -19.00 3.88
CA LEU A 142 -6.84 -18.18 5.09
C LEU A 142 -8.07 -18.44 5.96
N ARG A 143 -9.26 -18.58 5.36
CA ARG A 143 -10.48 -18.95 6.10
C ARG A 143 -10.44 -20.38 6.63
N GLU A 144 -9.88 -21.32 5.88
CA GLU A 144 -9.85 -22.73 6.25
C GLU A 144 -8.83 -22.99 7.36
N ASN A 145 -7.59 -22.54 7.17
CA ASN A 145 -6.49 -22.82 8.08
C ASN A 145 -6.49 -21.94 9.34
N HIS A 146 -7.15 -20.78 9.29
CA HIS A 146 -7.21 -19.83 10.39
C HIS A 146 -8.66 -19.38 10.69
N SER A 147 -9.62 -20.31 10.64
CA SER A 147 -11.06 -20.06 10.79
C SER A 147 -11.49 -19.36 12.10
N ASN A 148 -10.66 -19.41 13.14
CA ASN A 148 -10.85 -18.67 14.38
C ASN A 148 -10.59 -17.16 14.23
N LEU A 149 -9.73 -16.77 13.28
CA LEU A 149 -9.33 -15.39 13.01
C LEU A 149 -9.97 -14.84 11.72
N PHE A 150 -10.15 -15.66 10.69
CA PHE A 150 -10.62 -15.24 9.38
C PHE A 150 -11.90 -15.97 8.99
N LYS A 151 -12.98 -15.22 8.85
CA LYS A 151 -14.30 -15.75 8.47
C LYS A 151 -14.74 -15.25 7.10
N SER A 152 -15.80 -15.82 6.55
CA SER A 152 -16.43 -15.23 5.38
C SER A 152 -17.02 -13.87 5.71
N VAL A 153 -17.02 -12.99 4.71
CA VAL A 153 -17.61 -11.67 4.80
C VAL A 153 -19.12 -11.78 5.04
N PRO A 154 -19.67 -11.20 6.13
CA PRO A 154 -21.11 -11.17 6.34
C PRO A 154 -21.82 -10.45 5.20
N LYS A 155 -23.05 -10.87 4.85
CA LYS A 155 -23.85 -10.18 3.82
C LYS A 155 -24.06 -8.69 4.10
N SER A 156 -24.01 -8.28 5.37
CA SER A 156 -24.10 -6.88 5.82
C SER A 156 -22.92 -6.01 5.42
N ASP A 157 -21.80 -6.61 5.00
CA ASP A 157 -20.56 -5.93 4.59
C ASP A 157 -20.51 -5.66 3.07
N ALA A 158 -21.60 -5.95 2.35
CA ALA A 158 -21.70 -5.69 0.91
C ALA A 158 -21.43 -4.21 0.55
N MET A 159 -21.56 -3.30 1.52
CA MET A 159 -21.36 -1.86 1.39
C MET A 159 -20.04 -1.38 2.04
N GLU A 160 -19.08 -2.24 2.29
CA GLU A 160 -17.71 -1.81 2.66
C GLU A 160 -16.98 -1.27 1.42
N HIS A 161 -16.13 -0.27 1.58
CA HIS A 161 -15.46 0.42 0.48
C HIS A 161 -13.93 0.33 0.53
N CYS A 162 -13.36 0.05 1.71
CA CYS A 162 -11.93 0.18 1.94
C CYS A 162 -11.07 -0.64 0.97
N ILE A 163 -11.56 -1.80 0.52
CA ILE A 163 -10.88 -2.64 -0.49
C ILE A 163 -11.16 -2.14 -1.91
N GLU A 164 -12.44 -1.92 -2.23
CA GLU A 164 -12.91 -1.58 -3.58
C GLU A 164 -12.24 -0.32 -4.13
N VAL A 165 -12.13 0.72 -3.31
CA VAL A 165 -11.60 2.04 -3.71
C VAL A 165 -10.12 1.97 -4.13
N GLN A 166 -9.39 0.95 -3.72
CA GLN A 166 -7.99 0.76 -4.11
C GLN A 166 -7.84 0.10 -5.48
N LEU A 167 -8.80 -0.73 -5.89
CA LEU A 167 -8.67 -1.63 -7.04
C LEU A 167 -8.42 -0.88 -8.36
N PRO A 168 -9.08 0.26 -8.68
CA PRO A 168 -8.82 0.97 -9.92
C PRO A 168 -7.36 1.45 -10.07
N PHE A 169 -6.75 1.96 -8.99
CA PHE A 169 -5.33 2.33 -9.00
C PHE A 169 -4.41 1.13 -9.23
N LEU A 170 -4.75 -0.04 -8.68
CA LEU A 170 -3.99 -1.27 -8.93
C LEU A 170 -4.15 -1.74 -10.38
N GLN A 171 -5.37 -1.78 -10.93
CA GLN A 171 -5.66 -2.16 -12.33
C GLN A 171 -5.01 -1.23 -13.36
N HIS A 172 -4.79 0.04 -12.99
CA HIS A 172 -4.06 0.99 -13.84
C HIS A 172 -2.61 0.55 -14.08
N TYR A 173 -1.91 0.11 -13.03
CA TYR A 173 -0.47 -0.22 -13.10
C TYR A 173 -0.17 -1.71 -13.29
N LEU A 174 -0.96 -2.59 -12.68
CA LEU A 174 -0.74 -4.03 -12.65
C LEU A 174 -1.66 -4.73 -13.65
N LYS A 175 -1.18 -5.84 -14.19
CA LYS A 175 -1.91 -6.74 -15.08
C LYS A 175 -1.84 -8.16 -14.54
N ASP A 176 -2.88 -8.95 -14.79
CA ASP A 176 -2.96 -10.37 -14.44
C ASP A 176 -2.59 -10.66 -12.98
N PHE A 177 -3.23 -9.94 -12.05
CA PHE A 177 -3.09 -10.13 -10.61
C PHE A 177 -4.41 -10.60 -9.99
N ALA A 178 -4.30 -11.27 -8.84
CA ALA A 178 -5.43 -11.65 -8.00
C ALA A 178 -5.29 -11.07 -6.59
N ILE A 179 -6.41 -10.91 -5.88
CA ILE A 179 -6.45 -10.31 -4.55
C ILE A 179 -6.76 -11.32 -3.45
N VAL A 180 -6.19 -11.11 -2.27
CA VAL A 180 -6.66 -11.68 -1.00
C VAL A 180 -7.27 -10.51 -0.21
N PRO A 181 -8.59 -10.26 -0.30
CA PRO A 181 -9.24 -9.12 0.34
C PRO A 181 -9.57 -9.42 1.80
N ILE A 182 -8.98 -8.67 2.71
CA ILE A 182 -9.13 -8.85 4.16
C ILE A 182 -9.68 -7.55 4.78
N VAL A 183 -10.90 -7.61 5.29
CA VAL A 183 -11.47 -6.54 6.13
C VAL A 183 -11.17 -6.90 7.58
N MET A 184 -10.59 -5.96 8.32
CA MET A 184 -10.09 -6.17 9.68
C MET A 184 -10.90 -5.35 10.68
N GLY A 185 -11.58 -6.06 11.57
CA GLY A 185 -12.14 -5.53 12.80
C GLY A 185 -11.14 -5.59 13.96
N PRO A 186 -11.58 -5.27 15.18
CA PRO A 186 -10.73 -5.32 16.37
C PRO A 186 -10.26 -6.74 16.70
N GLY A 187 -9.00 -6.82 17.13
CA GLY A 187 -8.40 -7.98 17.81
C GLY A 187 -6.87 -7.97 17.71
N ASP A 188 -6.24 -9.14 17.69
CA ASP A 188 -4.78 -9.26 17.85
C ASP A 188 -4.03 -9.17 16.51
N ALA A 189 -3.42 -8.00 16.26
CA ALA A 189 -2.63 -7.73 15.06
C ALA A 189 -1.43 -8.69 14.90
N ALA A 190 -0.84 -9.20 15.99
CA ALA A 190 0.28 -10.15 15.90
C ALA A 190 -0.20 -11.51 15.39
N LEU A 191 -1.38 -11.97 15.80
CA LEU A 191 -1.99 -13.19 15.27
C LEU A 191 -2.37 -13.04 13.80
N TYR A 192 -2.92 -11.89 13.39
CA TYR A 192 -3.22 -11.63 11.98
C TYR A 192 -1.95 -11.61 11.13
N ALA A 193 -0.90 -10.91 11.60
CA ALA A 193 0.40 -10.88 10.94
C ALA A 193 0.99 -12.30 10.79
N GLY A 194 0.91 -13.15 11.81
CA GLY A 194 1.39 -14.53 11.75
C GLY A 194 0.71 -15.35 10.65
N ALA A 195 -0.62 -15.24 10.51
CA ALA A 195 -1.36 -15.93 9.46
C ALA A 195 -1.04 -15.39 8.06
N ILE A 196 -0.98 -14.06 7.90
CA ILE A 196 -0.67 -13.39 6.63
C ILE A 196 0.77 -13.68 6.19
N ASN A 197 1.71 -13.76 7.14
CA ASN A 197 3.11 -14.04 6.87
C ASN A 197 3.30 -15.37 6.11
N GLY A 198 2.49 -16.38 6.43
CA GLY A 198 2.52 -17.68 5.76
C GLY A 198 2.10 -17.65 4.29
N LEU A 199 1.48 -16.56 3.83
CA LEU A 199 1.04 -16.36 2.45
C LEU A 199 2.05 -15.57 1.62
N LEU A 200 3.13 -15.04 2.20
CA LEU A 200 4.05 -14.15 1.50
C LEU A 200 5.03 -14.92 0.61
N ASP A 201 5.19 -14.45 -0.62
CA ASP A 201 6.20 -14.93 -1.58
C ASP A 201 6.85 -13.75 -2.34
N SER A 202 7.69 -14.05 -3.34
CA SER A 202 8.38 -13.03 -4.13
C SER A 202 7.45 -12.22 -5.03
N GLU A 203 6.28 -12.76 -5.38
CA GLU A 203 5.29 -12.14 -6.28
C GLU A 203 4.11 -11.51 -5.52
N THR A 204 4.22 -11.43 -4.19
CA THR A 204 3.24 -10.84 -3.30
C THR A 204 3.52 -9.37 -3.03
N LEU A 205 2.49 -8.53 -3.16
CA LEU A 205 2.45 -7.17 -2.64
C LEU A 205 1.38 -7.08 -1.53
N ILE A 206 1.70 -6.39 -0.45
CA ILE A 206 0.71 -6.01 0.56
C ILE A 206 0.20 -4.60 0.27
N VAL A 207 -1.12 -4.39 0.34
CA VAL A 207 -1.74 -3.08 0.26
C VAL A 207 -2.56 -2.87 1.52
N VAL A 208 -2.28 -1.80 2.25
CA VAL A 208 -3.07 -1.35 3.40
C VAL A 208 -3.88 -0.14 3.00
N SER A 209 -5.17 -0.21 3.28
CA SER A 209 -6.14 0.83 3.02
C SER A 209 -6.43 1.59 4.31
N SER A 210 -6.00 2.85 4.39
CA SER A 210 -6.22 3.70 5.57
C SER A 210 -6.17 5.18 5.23
N ASP A 211 -7.18 5.90 5.70
CA ASP A 211 -7.09 7.34 5.97
C ASP A 211 -6.47 7.56 7.36
N LEU A 212 -6.07 8.81 7.67
CA LEU A 212 -5.49 9.20 8.96
C LEU A 212 -6.56 9.85 9.85
N SER A 213 -6.31 11.05 10.39
CA SER A 213 -7.27 11.77 11.21
C SER A 213 -8.59 12.05 10.51
N HIS A 214 -9.66 12.15 11.28
CA HIS A 214 -11.00 12.45 10.80
C HIS A 214 -11.61 13.63 11.54
N TYR A 215 -12.19 14.55 10.78
CA TYR A 215 -13.04 15.64 11.26
C TYR A 215 -12.38 16.63 12.23
N LEU A 216 -11.06 16.74 12.18
CA LEU A 216 -10.30 17.72 12.97
C LEU A 216 -10.13 19.04 12.19
N PRO A 217 -10.00 20.19 12.87
CA PRO A 217 -9.50 21.40 12.24
C PRO A 217 -8.11 21.18 11.63
N GLN A 218 -7.83 21.81 10.49
CA GLN A 218 -6.64 21.51 9.68
C GLN A 218 -5.31 21.50 10.47
N ASP A 219 -5.06 22.50 11.32
CA ASP A 219 -3.81 22.57 12.09
C ASP A 219 -3.65 21.40 13.06
N GLN A 220 -4.75 20.97 13.69
CA GLN A 220 -4.78 19.82 14.58
C GLN A 220 -4.61 18.52 13.81
N ALA A 221 -5.31 18.38 12.67
CA ALA A 221 -5.16 17.24 11.77
C ALA A 221 -3.69 17.07 11.33
N ILE A 222 -3.04 18.15 10.89
CA ILE A 222 -1.63 18.13 10.47
C ILE A 222 -0.72 17.64 11.60
N SER A 223 -0.91 18.14 12.83
CA SER A 223 -0.10 17.72 13.96
C SER A 223 -0.29 16.24 14.27
N THR A 224 -1.55 15.77 14.37
CA THR A 224 -1.83 14.38 14.71
C THR A 224 -1.45 13.41 13.60
N ASP A 225 -1.73 13.76 12.34
CA ASP A 225 -1.36 12.96 11.18
C ASP A 225 0.16 12.77 11.10
N ARG A 226 0.95 13.84 11.32
CA ARG A 226 2.41 13.76 11.31
C ARG A 226 2.95 12.86 12.42
N GLU A 227 2.32 12.88 13.58
CA GLU A 227 2.67 11.97 14.67
C GLU A 227 2.38 10.51 14.30
N THR A 228 1.18 10.22 13.78
CA THR A 228 0.82 8.87 13.31
C THR A 228 1.77 8.41 12.19
N ILE A 229 2.03 9.25 11.19
CA ILE A 229 3.00 8.96 10.12
C ILE A 229 4.38 8.67 10.69
N ARG A 230 4.85 9.45 11.67
CA ARG A 230 6.14 9.22 12.33
C ARG A 230 6.17 7.83 12.97
N HIS A 231 5.14 7.44 13.71
CA HIS A 231 5.09 6.09 14.30
C HIS A 231 5.10 4.98 13.23
N ILE A 232 4.42 5.18 12.10
CA ILE A 232 4.44 4.25 10.96
C ILE A 232 5.85 4.14 10.36
N VAL A 233 6.53 5.27 10.12
CA VAL A 233 7.87 5.32 9.52
C VAL A 233 8.94 4.79 10.47
N ASP A 234 8.83 5.08 11.76
CA ASP A 234 9.73 4.57 12.79
C ASP A 234 9.47 3.08 13.10
N ARG A 235 8.37 2.51 12.56
CA ARG A 235 7.85 1.16 12.86
C ARG A 235 7.63 0.94 14.36
N ASP A 236 7.18 1.99 15.04
CA ASP A 236 6.89 2.00 16.47
C ASP A 236 5.53 1.36 16.75
N ILE A 237 5.54 0.04 16.88
CA ILE A 237 4.31 -0.75 17.10
C ILE A 237 3.65 -0.44 18.44
N GLU A 238 4.42 -0.04 19.46
CA GLU A 238 3.89 0.29 20.78
C GLU A 238 3.06 1.57 20.71
N SER A 239 3.62 2.63 20.10
CA SER A 239 2.92 3.90 19.91
C SER A 239 1.70 3.76 18.98
N LEU A 240 1.78 2.91 17.95
CA LEU A 240 0.64 2.59 17.08
C LEU A 240 -0.46 1.79 17.78
N SER A 241 -0.16 1.12 18.89
CA SER A 241 -1.12 0.33 19.68
C SER A 241 -1.83 1.13 20.76
N LEU A 242 -1.48 2.40 20.93
CA LEU A 242 -2.15 3.29 21.88
C LEU A 242 -3.58 3.62 21.40
N LYS A 243 -4.50 3.70 22.36
CA LYS A 243 -5.94 3.91 22.10
C LYS A 243 -6.28 5.25 21.43
N ASN A 244 -5.36 6.20 21.41
CA ASN A 244 -5.56 7.55 20.85
C ASN A 244 -5.18 7.66 19.37
N GLN A 245 -4.77 6.58 18.71
CA GLN A 245 -4.53 6.60 17.26
C GLN A 245 -5.85 6.76 16.50
N ILE A 246 -5.85 7.66 15.52
CA ILE A 246 -7.08 8.10 14.83
C ILE A 246 -7.17 7.69 13.37
N ALA A 247 -6.20 6.93 12.86
CA ALA A 247 -6.27 6.32 11.54
C ALA A 247 -7.34 5.23 11.52
N CYS A 248 -8.24 5.26 10.52
CA CYS A 248 -9.30 4.24 10.42
C CYS A 248 -8.72 2.83 10.26
N GLY A 249 -7.63 2.69 9.49
CA GLY A 249 -6.91 1.44 9.26
C GLY A 249 -5.80 1.16 10.27
N ILE A 250 -5.94 1.57 11.53
CA ILE A 250 -4.87 1.37 12.52
C ILE A 250 -4.49 -0.11 12.72
N ILE A 251 -5.47 -1.03 12.72
CA ILE A 251 -5.21 -2.48 12.83
C ILE A 251 -4.42 -3.01 11.63
N PRO A 252 -4.83 -2.82 10.36
CA PRO A 252 -4.01 -3.26 9.23
C PRO A 252 -2.64 -2.57 9.15
N ILE A 253 -2.51 -1.32 9.63
CA ILE A 253 -1.22 -0.64 9.79
C ILE A 253 -0.33 -1.36 10.82
N GLN A 254 -0.86 -1.77 11.97
CA GLN A 254 -0.12 -2.55 12.97
C GLN A 254 0.33 -3.90 12.42
N VAL A 255 -0.54 -4.60 11.69
CA VAL A 255 -0.22 -5.87 11.01
C VAL A 255 0.95 -5.67 10.03
N LEU A 256 0.87 -4.65 9.16
CA LEU A 256 1.94 -4.35 8.23
C LEU A 256 3.23 -3.93 8.95
N THR A 257 3.14 -3.15 10.02
CA THR A 257 4.28 -2.74 10.83
C THR A 257 4.98 -3.96 11.43
N ARG A 258 4.21 -4.93 11.92
CA ARG A 258 4.76 -6.19 12.43
C ARG A 258 5.49 -6.98 11.34
N LEU A 259 4.86 -7.16 10.18
CA LEU A 259 5.49 -7.84 9.03
C LEU A 259 6.76 -7.10 8.57
N ALA A 260 6.75 -5.77 8.56
CA ALA A 260 7.90 -4.95 8.19
C ALA A 260 9.05 -5.06 9.19
N LEU A 261 8.77 -5.23 10.49
CA LEU A 261 9.78 -5.51 11.50
C LEU A 261 10.38 -6.91 11.30
N ASP A 262 9.52 -7.93 11.14
CA ASP A 262 9.95 -9.33 11.01
C ASP A 262 10.79 -9.56 9.73
N HIS A 263 10.50 -8.84 8.64
CA HIS A 263 11.23 -8.95 7.36
C HIS A 263 12.23 -7.83 7.07
N GLY A 264 12.38 -6.87 7.98
CA GLY A 264 13.29 -5.73 7.81
C GLY A 264 12.90 -4.76 6.70
N TRP A 265 11.62 -4.69 6.30
CA TRP A 265 11.16 -3.73 5.29
C TRP A 265 11.20 -2.30 5.84
N GLN A 266 11.66 -1.38 5.00
CA GLN A 266 11.84 0.03 5.35
C GLN A 266 10.69 0.87 4.78
N PRO A 267 9.89 1.52 5.64
CA PRO A 267 8.86 2.45 5.19
C PRO A 267 9.44 3.74 4.64
N LEU A 268 8.68 4.37 3.77
CA LEU A 268 9.04 5.61 3.11
C LEU A 268 7.79 6.41 2.77
N LEU A 269 7.67 7.58 3.40
CA LEU A 269 6.59 8.51 3.10
C LEU A 269 6.80 9.09 1.70
N LEU A 270 5.79 8.91 0.84
CA LEU A 270 5.78 9.39 -0.54
C LEU A 270 5.00 10.69 -0.68
N HIS A 271 3.92 10.83 0.10
CA HIS A 271 3.07 12.02 0.10
C HIS A 271 2.21 12.08 1.35
N TYR A 272 1.85 13.29 1.74
CA TYR A 272 0.85 13.60 2.76
C TYR A 272 0.00 14.78 2.30
N SER A 273 -1.31 14.69 2.50
CA SER A 273 -2.25 15.79 2.34
C SER A 273 -3.48 15.57 3.22
N ASN A 274 -4.41 16.51 3.23
CA ASN A 274 -5.74 16.34 3.80
C ASN A 274 -6.82 16.79 2.81
N SER A 275 -8.10 16.54 3.13
CA SER A 275 -9.24 16.94 2.28
C SER A 275 -9.30 18.45 1.99
N GLY A 276 -8.81 19.29 2.92
CA GLY A 276 -8.75 20.74 2.76
C GLY A 276 -7.67 21.23 1.77
N ASP A 277 -6.74 20.37 1.38
CA ASP A 277 -5.75 20.64 0.31
C ASP A 277 -6.30 20.36 -1.09
N THR A 278 -7.50 19.75 -1.18
CA THR A 278 -8.14 19.37 -2.43
C THR A 278 -9.52 20.02 -2.59
N ALA A 279 -10.60 19.27 -2.37
CA ALA A 279 -11.97 19.71 -2.62
C ALA A 279 -12.79 19.96 -1.34
N GLY A 280 -12.23 19.67 -0.16
CA GLY A 280 -12.91 19.80 1.13
C GLY A 280 -12.70 21.17 1.79
N PRO A 281 -13.52 21.50 2.80
CA PRO A 281 -13.29 22.67 3.63
C PRO A 281 -12.12 22.42 4.62
N LYS A 282 -11.60 23.48 5.25
CA LYS A 282 -10.41 23.43 6.12
C LYS A 282 -10.70 23.41 7.62
N ASP A 283 -11.95 23.62 8.00
CA ASP A 283 -12.43 23.62 9.38
C ASP A 283 -12.68 22.21 9.93
N SER A 284 -12.87 21.22 9.06
CA SER A 284 -12.99 19.81 9.39
C SER A 284 -12.46 18.94 8.25
N VAL A 285 -11.27 18.36 8.44
CA VAL A 285 -10.55 17.64 7.39
C VAL A 285 -10.37 16.15 7.71
N VAL A 286 -10.10 15.37 6.66
CA VAL A 286 -9.59 13.99 6.76
C VAL A 286 -8.17 13.95 6.24
N GLY A 287 -7.25 13.34 6.99
CA GLY A 287 -5.85 13.20 6.64
C GLY A 287 -5.56 12.00 5.73
N TYR A 288 -4.59 12.12 4.83
CA TYR A 288 -4.21 11.09 3.86
C TYR A 288 -2.69 10.96 3.77
N ALA A 289 -2.19 9.73 3.77
CA ALA A 289 -0.77 9.45 3.50
C ALA A 289 -0.60 8.35 2.46
N ALA A 290 0.47 8.49 1.68
CA ALA A 290 0.99 7.46 0.79
C ALA A 290 2.34 7.01 1.31
N ILE A 291 2.46 5.74 1.69
CA ILE A 291 3.70 5.18 2.27
C ILE A 291 4.05 3.89 1.53
N ALA A 292 5.31 3.73 1.14
CA ALA A 292 5.81 2.49 0.55
C ALA A 292 6.80 1.80 1.48
N TYR A 293 6.79 0.46 1.47
CA TYR A 293 7.72 -0.36 2.23
C TYR A 293 8.62 -1.12 1.27
N PHE A 294 9.93 -1.03 1.48
CA PHE A 294 10.93 -1.62 0.63
C PHE A 294 11.79 -2.64 1.39
N LYS A 295 12.03 -3.80 0.81
CA LYS A 295 13.16 -4.64 1.18
C LYS A 295 14.41 -4.05 0.54
N MET A 296 15.35 -3.58 1.36
CA MET A 296 16.64 -3.09 0.89
C MET A 296 17.47 -4.25 0.33
N PRO A 297 18.34 -4.01 -0.66
CA PRO A 297 19.26 -5.05 -1.11
C PRO A 297 20.13 -5.52 0.06
N ASP A 298 20.47 -6.81 0.07
CA ASP A 298 21.41 -7.34 1.03
C ASP A 298 22.76 -6.65 0.80
N THR A 299 23.06 -5.65 1.63
CA THR A 299 24.37 -5.02 1.60
C THR A 299 25.36 -6.09 2.03
N PRO A 300 26.36 -6.48 1.23
CA PRO A 300 27.43 -7.32 1.73
C PRO A 300 27.98 -6.59 2.95
N LEU A 301 27.91 -7.22 4.12
CA LEU A 301 28.64 -6.75 5.28
C LEU A 301 30.10 -6.66 4.86
N GLN A 302 30.58 -5.46 4.50
CA GLN A 302 31.99 -5.19 4.58
C GLN A 302 32.34 -5.45 6.04
N LYS A 303 33.00 -6.59 6.28
CA LYS A 303 33.70 -6.90 7.53
C LYS A 303 34.54 -5.67 7.87
N GLY A 304 34.01 -4.77 8.72
CA GLY A 304 34.62 -3.48 9.02
C GLY A 304 33.66 -2.36 9.46
N SER A 305 32.37 -2.40 9.09
CA SER A 305 31.45 -1.27 9.33
C SER A 305 30.92 -1.11 10.77
N ARG A 306 31.56 -1.71 11.78
CA ARG A 306 31.27 -1.41 13.20
C ARG A 306 32.21 -0.37 13.81
N LEU A 307 33.17 0.13 13.03
CA LEU A 307 33.88 1.35 13.35
C LEU A 307 33.51 2.40 12.31
N MET A 308 32.77 3.44 12.74
CA MET A 308 32.83 4.73 12.05
C MET A 308 34.30 5.03 11.80
N ASP A 309 34.68 5.25 10.55
CA ASP A 309 35.99 5.79 10.19
C ASP A 309 36.22 7.02 11.09
N LYS A 310 37.27 6.97 11.93
CA LYS A 310 37.55 7.99 12.94
C LYS A 310 37.54 9.40 12.32
N LYS A 311 37.98 9.52 11.07
CA LYS A 311 37.95 10.77 10.30
C LYS A 311 36.54 11.25 9.95
N LYS A 312 35.63 10.32 9.63
CA LYS A 312 34.21 10.65 9.37
C LYS A 312 33.49 11.04 10.66
N GLY A 313 33.80 10.36 11.77
CA GLY A 313 33.29 10.71 13.10
C GLY A 313 33.74 12.12 13.53
N GLU A 314 35.02 12.43 13.37
CA GLU A 314 35.59 13.75 13.66
C GLU A 314 34.98 14.86 12.79
N LEU A 315 34.76 14.59 11.49
CA LEU A 315 34.12 15.54 10.58
C LEU A 315 32.66 15.83 10.97
N LEU A 316 31.89 14.79 11.30
CA LEU A 316 30.50 14.93 11.76
C LEU A 316 30.43 15.71 13.07
N LEU A 317 31.35 15.45 14.02
CA LEU A 317 31.43 16.21 15.26
C LEU A 317 31.78 17.69 15.02
N LYS A 318 32.70 17.97 14.08
CA LYS A 318 33.08 19.35 13.71
C LYS A 318 31.88 20.10 13.09
N LEU A 319 31.13 19.44 12.20
CA LEU A 319 29.92 20.00 11.59
C LEU A 319 28.82 20.25 12.61
N ALA A 320 28.54 19.30 13.50
CA ALA A 320 27.52 19.44 14.54
C ALA A 320 27.83 20.61 15.48
N ARG A 321 29.09 20.71 15.94
CA ARG A 321 29.54 21.83 16.80
C ARG A 321 29.38 23.18 16.10
N LYS A 322 29.78 23.28 14.83
CA LYS A 322 29.64 24.52 14.04
C LYS A 322 28.18 24.94 13.90
N THR A 323 27.28 24.02 13.53
CA THR A 323 25.84 24.30 13.38
C THR A 323 25.22 24.81 14.69
N ILE A 324 25.58 24.22 15.83
CA ILE A 324 25.09 24.65 17.14
C ILE A 324 25.61 26.05 17.48
N ALA A 325 26.90 26.30 17.27
CA ALA A 325 27.51 27.60 17.53
C ALA A 325 26.93 28.71 16.66
N ASP A 326 26.72 28.45 15.37
CA ASP A 326 26.08 29.39 14.45
C ASP A 326 24.64 29.71 14.90
N ARG A 327 23.92 28.71 15.42
CA ARG A 327 22.53 28.90 15.90
C ARG A 327 22.43 29.62 17.24
N LEU A 328 23.44 29.47 18.09
CA LEU A 328 23.49 30.08 19.42
C LEU A 328 24.33 31.37 19.47
N HIS A 329 24.89 31.81 18.33
CA HIS A 329 25.79 32.95 18.21
C HIS A 329 27.02 32.87 19.14
N ILE A 330 27.54 31.65 19.34
CA ILE A 330 28.73 31.40 20.18
C ILE A 330 29.95 31.29 19.28
N GLN A 331 31.05 31.98 19.59
CA GLN A 331 32.31 31.78 18.88
C GLN A 331 33.02 30.52 19.40
N ILE A 332 33.25 29.54 18.52
CA ILE A 332 34.12 28.41 18.80
C ILE A 332 35.57 28.82 18.51
N LYS A 333 36.44 28.86 19.52
CA LYS A 333 37.89 28.84 19.31
C LYS A 333 38.27 27.45 18.80
N GLU A 334 38.89 27.34 17.63
CA GLU A 334 39.44 26.07 17.16
C GLU A 334 40.47 25.58 18.19
N ALA A 335 40.14 24.49 18.90
CA ALA A 335 41.10 23.82 19.76
C ALA A 335 42.07 23.04 18.87
N GLU A 336 43.37 23.31 19.03
CA GLU A 336 44.43 22.43 18.53
C GLU A 336 44.20 21.01 19.05
N ASP A 337 44.51 20.07 18.18
CA ASP A 337 44.35 18.62 18.27
C ASP A 337 44.51 18.07 19.71
N SER A 338 43.40 17.93 20.43
CA SER A 338 43.39 17.37 21.78
C SER A 338 42.63 16.04 21.77
N SER A 339 43.33 14.96 21.44
CA SER A 339 42.95 13.60 21.81
C SER A 339 42.98 13.35 23.33
N ALA A 340 42.86 14.39 24.16
CA ALA A 340 43.06 14.38 25.61
C ALA A 340 41.82 14.79 26.42
N GLY A 341 40.64 14.88 25.81
CA GLY A 341 39.42 15.37 26.47
C GLY A 341 38.38 14.31 26.88
N LEU A 342 38.67 13.01 26.73
CA LEU A 342 37.72 11.92 27.06
C LEU A 342 38.36 10.84 27.94
N SER A 343 39.26 11.22 28.84
CA SER A 343 39.57 10.42 30.03
C SER A 343 38.84 11.04 31.23
N ASP A 344 37.52 11.07 31.17
CA ASP A 344 36.71 11.34 32.35
C ASP A 344 36.19 9.97 32.83
N GLU A 345 36.76 9.48 33.93
CA GLU A 345 36.45 8.18 34.56
C GLU A 345 35.03 8.12 35.16
N SER A 346 34.15 9.05 34.80
CA SER A 346 32.78 9.14 35.32
C SER A 346 31.76 8.23 34.63
N PHE A 347 32.17 7.36 33.69
CA PHE A 347 31.28 6.38 33.03
C PHE A 347 31.67 4.90 33.18
N THR A 348 32.44 4.56 34.22
CA THR A 348 32.63 3.15 34.62
C THR A 348 32.26 2.91 36.08
N ALA A 349 30.99 2.53 36.32
CA ALA A 349 30.44 1.74 37.44
C ALA A 349 28.90 1.84 37.34
N ARG A 350 28.07 0.80 37.30
CA ARG A 350 28.13 -0.64 37.59
C ARG A 350 27.11 -1.37 36.73
#